data_AF-A0A661NGQ4-F1
#
_entry.id   AF-A0A661NGQ4-F1
#
_cell.length_a   1.000
_cell.length_b   1.000
_cell.length_c   1.000
_cell.angle_alpha   90.00
_cell.angle_beta   90.00
_cell.angle_gamma   90.00
#
_symmetry.space_group_name_H-M   'P 1'
#
loop_
_entity.id
_entity.type
_entity.pdbx_description
1 polymer ?
#
loop_
_entity_poly.entity_id
_entity_poly.type
_entity_poly.pdbx_seq_one_letter_code
_entity_poly.pdbx_strand_id
1 'polypeptide(L)'
;MSDESLHLLKKGSRVFARQLGKADINGSITWVGPNRYGGGFRYGIRGDDGSQYWVDEDDVTPEIDPADIDPNAIKKGSRVRVTGGKHAGLEGDVYTAAAAGRFGVRDDNEDTYWVDEENLENA
;
A
#
# COMPACT_ATOMS: atom_id res chain seq x y z
N MET A 1 -11.43 11.10 -1.62
CA MET A 1 -10.72 10.22 -2.56
C MET A 1 -9.70 9.49 -1.71
N SER A 2 -10.04 8.25 -1.38
CA SER A 2 -9.39 7.45 -0.33
C SER A 2 -8.05 6.94 -0.82
N ASP A 3 -7.02 7.33 -0.08
CA ASP A 3 -5.67 6.79 -0.10
C ASP A 3 -5.74 5.25 -0.01
N GLU A 4 -5.37 4.56 -1.09
CA GLU A 4 -5.32 3.09 -1.17
C GLU A 4 -4.17 2.47 -0.34
N SER A 5 -3.55 3.26 0.55
CA SER A 5 -2.72 2.73 1.64
C SER A 5 -3.55 2.18 2.81
N LEU A 6 -4.86 2.46 2.85
CA LEU A 6 -5.82 1.87 3.80
C LEU A 6 -6.39 0.56 3.26
N HIS A 7 -5.53 -0.38 2.87
CA HIS A 7 -5.89 -1.79 2.96
C HIS A 7 -6.07 -2.08 4.45
N LEU A 8 -7.30 -1.87 4.95
CA LEU A 8 -7.71 -1.97 6.35
C LEU A 8 -6.92 -3.09 7.03
N LEU A 9 -6.11 -2.70 8.01
CA LEU A 9 -5.43 -3.59 8.93
C LEU A 9 -6.41 -4.70 9.34
N LYS A 10 -6.20 -5.90 8.80
CA LYS A 10 -7.14 -7.02 8.92
C LYS A 10 -6.43 -8.18 9.58
N LYS A 11 -7.20 -9.16 10.04
CA LYS A 11 -6.64 -10.39 10.59
C LYS A 11 -5.63 -11.00 9.61
N GLY A 12 -4.42 -11.29 10.10
CA GLY A 12 -3.28 -11.79 9.33
C GLY A 12 -2.27 -10.73 8.92
N SER A 13 -2.64 -9.44 8.86
CA SER A 13 -1.70 -8.37 8.51
C SER A 13 -0.53 -8.33 9.50
N ARG A 14 0.69 -8.21 8.97
CA ARG A 14 1.89 -7.87 9.73
C ARG A 14 1.85 -6.39 10.10
N VAL A 15 2.19 -6.09 11.35
CA VAL A 15 2.06 -4.75 11.92
C VAL A 15 3.18 -4.45 12.90
N PHE A 16 3.50 -3.17 12.97
CA PHE A 16 4.29 -2.56 14.00
C PHE A 16 3.39 -1.68 14.87
N ALA A 17 3.42 -1.88 16.18
CA ALA A 17 2.63 -1.14 17.15
C ALA A 17 3.52 -0.43 18.19
N ARG A 18 3.33 0.89 18.34
CA ARG A 18 4.01 1.70 19.37
C ARG A 18 3.08 1.94 20.53
N GLN A 19 3.50 1.57 21.74
CA GLN A 19 2.76 1.89 22.96
C GLN A 19 3.60 2.79 23.85
N LEU A 20 3.10 3.98 24.16
CA LEU A 20 3.80 4.92 25.03
C LEU A 20 4.11 4.27 26.40
N GLY A 21 5.38 4.26 26.78
CA GLY A 21 5.84 3.69 28.07
C GLY A 21 5.94 2.16 28.10
N LYS A 22 5.82 1.47 26.95
CA LYS A 22 6.04 0.03 26.79
C LYS A 22 6.97 -0.25 25.62
N ALA A 23 7.40 -1.50 25.49
CA ALA A 23 8.16 -1.95 24.33
C ALA A 23 7.30 -1.91 23.06
N ASP A 24 7.92 -1.54 21.94
CA ASP A 24 7.33 -1.65 20.62
C ASP A 24 7.08 -3.13 20.26
N ILE A 25 6.04 -3.38 19.46
CA ILE A 25 5.59 -4.74 19.13
C ILE A 25 5.61 -4.92 17.61
N ASN A 26 6.33 -5.94 17.15
CA ASN A 26 6.13 -6.54 15.83
C ASN A 26 5.25 -7.78 15.97
N GLY A 27 4.31 -7.97 15.06
CA GLY A 27 3.38 -9.10 15.15
C GLY A 27 2.35 -9.16 14.04
N SER A 28 1.40 -10.08 14.20
CA SER A 28 0.27 -10.25 13.28
C SER A 28 -1.05 -9.95 13.97
N ILE A 29 -1.97 -9.30 13.25
CA ILE A 29 -3.33 -9.06 13.73
C ILE A 29 -4.08 -10.39 13.86
N THR A 30 -4.59 -10.69 15.05
CA THR A 30 -5.45 -11.85 15.33
C THR A 30 -6.92 -11.47 15.47
N TRP A 31 -7.22 -10.20 15.75
CA TRP A 31 -8.58 -9.69 15.95
C TRP A 31 -8.69 -8.21 15.58
N VAL A 32 -9.85 -7.82 15.06
CA VAL A 32 -10.23 -6.42 14.77
C VAL A 32 -11.66 -6.21 15.26
N GLY A 33 -11.92 -5.09 15.92
CA GLY A 33 -13.27 -4.70 16.27
C GLY A 33 -13.36 -3.35 16.96
N PRO A 34 -14.59 -2.85 17.20
CA PRO A 34 -14.81 -1.51 17.74
C PRO A 34 -14.24 -1.37 19.15
N ASN A 35 -13.68 -0.21 19.45
CA ASN A 35 -13.21 0.10 20.80
C ASN A 35 -14.42 0.27 21.74
N ARG A 36 -14.45 -0.48 22.85
CA ARG A 36 -15.55 -0.43 23.82
C ARG A 36 -15.57 0.86 24.66
N TYR A 37 -14.45 1.59 24.71
CA TYR A 37 -14.25 2.72 25.63
C TYR A 37 -14.03 4.07 24.91
N GLY A 38 -14.15 4.12 23.59
CA GLY A 38 -13.91 5.33 22.78
C GLY A 38 -14.34 5.15 21.33
N GLY A 39 -14.03 6.14 20.50
CA GLY A 39 -14.12 6.00 19.04
C GLY A 39 -13.02 5.07 18.50
N GLY A 40 -13.17 4.64 17.25
CA GLY A 40 -12.13 3.88 16.53
C GLY A 40 -12.16 2.36 16.75
N PHE A 41 -11.17 1.69 16.14
CA PHE A 41 -10.96 0.26 16.25
C PHE A 41 -9.87 -0.10 17.25
N ARG A 42 -9.94 -1.35 17.73
CA ARG A 42 -8.89 -1.99 18.52
C ARG A 42 -8.42 -3.25 17.83
N TYR A 43 -7.12 -3.49 17.91
CA TYR A 43 -6.44 -4.61 17.30
C TYR A 43 -5.93 -5.58 18.37
N GLY A 44 -6.31 -6.84 18.22
CA GLY A 44 -5.60 -7.93 18.88
C GLY A 44 -4.38 -8.26 18.03
N ILE A 45 -3.18 -8.12 18.59
CA ILE A 45 -1.91 -8.43 17.91
C ILE A 45 -1.23 -9.59 18.65
N ARG A 46 -0.86 -10.64 17.90
CA ARG A 46 0.05 -11.68 18.39
C ARG A 46 1.46 -11.21 18.08
N GLY A 47 2.21 -10.86 19.11
CA GLY A 47 3.61 -10.45 18.97
C GLY A 47 4.50 -11.62 18.56
N ASP A 48 5.64 -11.30 17.97
CA ASP A 48 6.66 -12.29 17.60
C ASP A 48 7.30 -12.97 18.82
N ASP A 49 7.16 -12.37 20.00
CA ASP A 49 7.48 -12.96 21.29
C ASP A 49 6.46 -14.02 21.75
N GLY A 50 5.36 -14.20 21.00
CA GLY A 50 4.26 -15.10 21.31
C GLY A 50 3.20 -14.51 22.24
N SER A 51 3.35 -13.28 22.73
CA SER A 51 2.38 -12.62 23.62
C SER A 51 1.18 -12.06 22.86
N GLN A 52 0.05 -11.88 23.54
CA GLN A 52 -1.15 -11.23 22.99
C GLN A 52 -1.25 -9.79 23.49
N TYR A 53 -1.38 -8.86 22.56
CA TYR A 53 -1.51 -7.43 22.81
C TYR A 53 -2.86 -6.90 22.29
N TRP A 54 -3.30 -5.80 22.89
CA TRP A 54 -4.55 -5.12 22.56
C TRP A 54 -4.28 -3.64 22.39
N VAL A 55 -4.20 -3.18 21.16
CA VAL A 55 -3.68 -1.87 20.78
C VAL A 55 -4.74 -1.07 20.04
N ASP A 56 -4.81 0.22 20.30
CA ASP A 56 -5.74 1.13 19.61
C ASP A 56 -5.24 1.43 18.19
N GLU A 57 -6.15 1.78 17.28
CA GLU A 57 -5.82 1.96 15.86
C GLU A 57 -4.75 3.00 15.58
N ASP A 58 -4.72 4.07 16.37
CA ASP A 58 -3.76 5.18 16.21
C ASP A 58 -2.32 4.76 16.49
N ASP A 59 -2.13 3.66 17.22
CA ASP A 59 -0.84 3.13 17.64
C ASP A 59 -0.34 1.99 16.73
N VAL A 60 -1.10 1.61 15.71
CA VAL A 60 -0.79 0.47 14.83
C VAL A 60 -0.51 0.94 13.40
N THR A 61 0.62 0.51 12.87
CA THR A 61 1.00 0.75 11.47
C THR A 61 1.23 -0.59 10.76
N PRO A 62 0.90 -0.70 9.46
CA PRO A 62 1.27 -1.88 8.69
C PRO A 62 2.80 -2.02 8.70
N GLU A 63 3.27 -3.23 8.99
CA GLU A 63 4.66 -3.58 8.78
C GLU A 63 4.82 -3.83 7.29
N ILE A 64 5.54 -2.94 6.61
CA ILE A 64 5.91 -3.12 5.22
C ILE A 64 7.11 -4.07 5.23
N ASP A 65 6.90 -5.32 4.83
CA ASP A 65 8.02 -6.21 4.55
C ASP A 65 8.75 -5.63 3.32
N PRO A 66 10.07 -5.36 3.39
CA PRO A 66 10.83 -4.99 2.20
C PRO A 66 10.69 -5.98 1.05
N ALA A 67 10.38 -7.26 1.32
CA ALA A 67 10.09 -8.26 0.30
C ALA A 67 8.73 -8.06 -0.40
N ASP A 68 7.76 -7.40 0.27
CA ASP A 68 6.48 -7.01 -0.33
C ASP A 68 6.58 -5.73 -1.16
N ILE A 69 7.72 -5.03 -1.11
CA ILE A 69 8.03 -3.96 -2.05
C ILE A 69 8.47 -4.62 -3.34
N ASP A 70 7.56 -4.74 -4.31
CA ASP A 70 7.97 -5.09 -5.68
C ASP A 70 8.81 -3.92 -6.23
N PRO A 71 10.13 -4.10 -6.43
CA PRO A 71 10.97 -3.04 -6.98
C PRO A 71 10.56 -2.69 -8.43
N ASN A 72 9.82 -3.57 -9.09
CA ASN A 72 9.31 -3.39 -10.44
C ASN A 72 7.87 -2.84 -10.45
N ALA A 73 7.26 -2.56 -9.30
CA ALA A 73 5.94 -1.95 -9.26
C ALA A 73 5.96 -0.60 -9.99
N ILE A 74 5.07 -0.46 -10.97
CA ILE A 74 4.90 0.77 -11.72
C ILE A 74 4.27 1.81 -10.79
N LYS A 75 4.95 2.95 -10.65
CA LYS A 75 4.54 4.05 -9.77
C LYS A 75 4.84 5.37 -10.43
N LYS A 76 4.35 6.46 -9.83
CA LYS A 76 4.71 7.81 -10.27
C LYS A 76 6.23 7.98 -10.30
N GLY A 77 6.74 8.47 -11.43
CA GLY A 77 8.17 8.62 -11.72
C GLY A 77 8.81 7.40 -12.39
N SER A 78 8.11 6.27 -12.53
CA SER A 78 8.58 5.15 -13.35
C SER A 78 8.61 5.54 -14.82
N ARG A 79 9.70 5.20 -15.50
CA ARG A 79 9.76 5.18 -16.96
C ARG A 79 9.14 3.87 -17.45
N VAL A 80 8.19 3.96 -18.36
CA VAL A 80 7.41 2.81 -18.83
C VAL A 80 7.30 2.79 -20.35
N ARG A 81 7.07 1.59 -20.87
CA ARG A 81 6.67 1.33 -22.26
C ARG A 81 5.25 0.79 -22.30
N VAL A 82 4.46 1.29 -23.23
CA VAL A 82 3.11 0.79 -23.52
C VAL A 82 3.21 -0.43 -24.43
N THR A 83 2.75 -1.58 -23.94
CA THR A 83 2.85 -2.87 -24.64
C THR A 83 1.57 -3.26 -25.37
N GLY A 84 0.45 -2.58 -25.10
CA GLY A 84 -0.86 -2.91 -25.67
C GLY A 84 -1.82 -1.73 -25.83
N GLY A 85 -2.98 -2.00 -26.42
CA GLY A 85 -4.01 -1.00 -26.71
C GLY A 85 -3.64 -0.01 -27.81
N LYS A 86 -4.36 1.12 -27.85
CA LYS A 86 -4.25 2.14 -28.92
C LYS A 86 -2.92 2.90 -28.96
N HIS A 87 -2.13 2.81 -27.89
CA HIS A 87 -0.88 3.57 -27.70
C HIS A 87 0.34 2.64 -27.64
N ALA A 88 0.22 1.40 -28.12
CA ALA A 88 1.31 0.43 -28.10
C ALA A 88 2.56 0.96 -28.81
N GLY A 89 3.72 0.75 -28.18
CA GLY A 89 5.03 1.24 -28.65
C GLY A 89 5.41 2.61 -28.11
N LEU A 90 4.53 3.31 -27.39
CA LEU A 90 4.84 4.57 -26.73
C LEU A 90 5.71 4.34 -25.49
N GLU A 91 6.67 5.23 -25.26
CA GLU A 91 7.47 5.28 -24.03
C GLU A 91 7.28 6.62 -23.32
N GLY A 92 7.35 6.64 -22.00
CA GLY A 92 7.17 7.86 -21.24
C GLY A 92 7.25 7.64 -19.73
N ASP A 93 7.06 8.72 -18.98
CA ASP A 93 7.12 8.72 -17.52
C ASP A 93 5.71 8.73 -16.92
N VAL A 94 5.48 7.89 -15.92
CA VAL A 94 4.24 7.89 -15.14
C VAL A 94 4.19 9.17 -14.30
N TYR A 95 3.24 10.05 -14.57
CA TYR A 95 3.09 11.30 -13.81
C TYR A 95 1.97 11.22 -12.75
N THR A 96 1.06 10.24 -12.87
CA THR A 96 0.00 9.98 -11.88
C THR A 96 -0.54 8.55 -12.00
N ALA A 97 -1.06 8.02 -10.91
CA ALA A 97 -1.93 6.84 -10.90
C ALA A 97 -3.38 7.30 -10.62
N ALA A 98 -4.35 6.66 -11.25
CA ALA A 98 -5.77 6.85 -11.01
C ALA A 98 -6.39 5.61 -10.35
N ALA A 99 -7.52 5.81 -9.68
CA ALA A 99 -8.31 4.70 -9.16
C ALA A 99 -8.69 3.74 -10.29
N ALA A 100 -8.68 2.44 -10.01
CA ALA A 100 -8.91 1.32 -10.94
C ALA A 100 -7.73 0.93 -11.86
N GLY A 101 -6.48 1.09 -11.41
CA GLY A 101 -5.31 0.50 -12.10
C GLY A 101 -4.95 1.18 -13.43
N ARG A 102 -5.27 2.46 -13.57
CA ARG A 102 -4.87 3.28 -14.73
C ARG A 102 -3.77 4.25 -14.36
N PHE A 103 -2.82 4.40 -15.28
CA PHE A 103 -1.70 5.31 -15.13
C PHE A 103 -1.75 6.41 -16.19
N GLY A 104 -1.48 7.64 -15.75
CA GLY A 104 -1.18 8.75 -16.64
C GLY A 104 0.29 8.67 -17.04
N VAL A 105 0.56 8.43 -18.31
CA VAL A 105 1.89 8.39 -18.92
C VAL A 105 2.09 9.66 -19.73
N ARG A 106 3.25 10.30 -19.57
CA ARG A 106 3.67 11.46 -20.37
C ARG A 106 4.86 11.07 -21.23
N ASP A 107 4.74 11.18 -22.55
CA ASP A 107 5.82 10.85 -23.47
C ASP A 107 6.90 11.95 -23.51
N ASP A 108 7.93 11.73 -24.33
CA ASP A 108 9.04 12.68 -24.51
C ASP A 108 8.64 13.97 -25.24
N ASN A 109 7.47 14.00 -25.88
CA ASN A 109 6.89 15.18 -26.52
C ASN A 109 5.97 15.97 -25.58
N GLU A 110 5.91 15.56 -24.31
CA GLU A 110 5.00 16.08 -23.28
C GLU A 110 3.50 15.75 -23.51
N ASP A 111 3.18 14.90 -24.47
CA ASP A 111 1.82 14.41 -24.69
C ASP A 111 1.43 13.42 -23.58
N THR A 112 0.15 13.43 -23.19
CA THR A 112 -0.34 12.64 -22.04
C THR A 112 -1.39 11.61 -22.43
N TYR A 113 -1.29 10.45 -21.81
CA TYR A 113 -2.09 9.27 -22.13
C TYR A 113 -2.53 8.55 -20.87
N TRP A 114 -3.77 8.04 -20.88
CA TRP A 114 -4.24 7.10 -19.86
C TRP A 114 -4.09 5.69 -20.39
N VAL A 115 -3.37 4.86 -19.63
CA VAL A 115 -3.05 3.47 -20.00
C VAL A 115 -3.36 2.56 -18.81
N ASP A 116 -3.98 1.41 -19.08
CA ASP A 116 -4.23 0.38 -18.08
C ASP A 116 -2.91 -0.28 -17.66
N GLU A 117 -2.75 -0.62 -16.38
CA GLU A 117 -1.53 -1.23 -15.81
C GLU A 117 -1.06 -2.46 -16.59
N GLU A 118 -2.00 -3.31 -17.00
CA GLU A 118 -1.73 -4.53 -17.78
C GLU A 118 -1.04 -4.27 -19.14
N ASN A 119 -1.12 -3.03 -19.64
CA ASN A 119 -0.51 -2.60 -20.90
C ASN A 119 0.78 -1.80 -20.67
N LEU A 120 1.36 -1.84 -19.48
CA LEU A 120 2.60 -1.15 -19.14
C LEU A 120 3.68 -2.12 -18.67
N GLU A 121 4.92 -1.84 -19.04
CA GLU A 121 6.12 -2.46 -18.48
C GLU A 121 7.15 -1.38 -18.15
N ASN A 122 8.06 -1.66 -17.20
CA ASN A 122 9.20 -0.76 -16.98
C ASN A 122 10.12 -0.77 -18.21
N ALA A 123 10.59 0.41 -18.61
CA ALA A 123 11.50 0.60 -19.75
C ALA A 123 12.95 0.82 -19.29
#